data_AF-A0A087UVK8-F1
#
_entry.id   AF-A0A087UVK8-F1
#
_cell.length_a   1.000
_cell.length_b   1.000
_cell.length_c   1.000
_cell.angle_alpha   90.00
_cell.angle_beta   90.00
_cell.angle_gamma   90.00
#
_symmetry.space_group_name_H-M   'P 1'
#
loop_
_entity.id
_entity.type
_entity.pdbx_description
1 polymer ?
#
loop_
_entity_poly.entity_id
_entity_poly.type
_entity_poly.pdbx_seq_one_letter_code
_entity_poly.pdbx_strand_id
1 'polypeptide(L)'
;MNLMLYSACNQKDGVPAVLTTIGDAVEKGVVANETLGYLMARIYQFLIAVGINPEKLRFRQHMSNEMAHYATDCWDAETKLASGWTECVGCADRSCYDLENHMDATGVRLTAKSTFKEPISFS
;
A
#
# COMPACT_ATOMS: atom_id res chain seq x y z
N MET A 1 3.28 16.18 -0.60
CA MET A 1 3.97 15.67 -1.81
C MET A 1 2.93 15.11 -2.75
N ASN A 2 3.00 15.44 -4.04
CA ASN A 2 2.01 15.02 -5.05
C ASN A 2 2.41 13.68 -5.67
N LEU A 3 1.47 12.76 -5.74
CA LEU A 3 1.61 11.46 -6.39
C LEU A 3 0.48 11.29 -7.41
N MET A 4 0.77 10.65 -8.54
CA MET A 4 -0.23 10.25 -9.51
C MET A 4 -0.86 8.94 -9.06
N LEU A 5 -2.12 8.95 -8.61
CA LEU A 5 -2.80 7.78 -8.04
C LEU A 5 -3.87 7.26 -9.00
N TYR A 6 -3.84 5.96 -9.27
CA TYR A 6 -4.83 5.25 -10.05
C TYR A 6 -5.56 4.24 -9.14
N SER A 7 -6.55 4.73 -8.42
CA SER A 7 -7.33 3.95 -7.45
C SER A 7 -8.14 2.83 -8.11
N ALA A 8 -8.58 1.86 -7.31
CA ALA A 8 -9.43 0.77 -7.80
C ALA A 8 -10.78 1.29 -8.33
N CYS A 9 -11.36 2.33 -7.71
CA CYS A 9 -12.58 2.96 -8.22
C CYS A 9 -12.35 3.63 -9.57
N ASN A 10 -11.27 4.39 -9.74
CA ASN A 10 -10.97 5.03 -11.02
C ASN A 10 -10.74 3.99 -12.13
N GLN A 11 -10.06 2.88 -11.81
CA GLN A 11 -9.90 1.75 -12.75
C GLN A 11 -11.24 1.18 -13.19
N LYS A 12 -12.15 0.95 -12.25
CA LYS A 12 -13.48 0.39 -12.52
C LYS A 12 -14.36 1.34 -13.34
N ASP A 13 -14.28 2.63 -13.04
CA ASP A 13 -15.11 3.66 -13.66
C ASP A 13 -14.51 4.20 -14.97
N GLY A 14 -13.34 3.71 -15.39
CA GLY A 14 -12.62 4.18 -16.58
C GLY A 14 -12.11 5.61 -16.46
N VAL A 15 -12.00 6.12 -15.23
CA VAL A 15 -11.52 7.47 -14.93
C VAL A 15 -9.99 7.45 -14.88
N PRO A 16 -9.29 8.43 -15.45
CA PRO A 16 -7.83 8.49 -15.38
C PRO A 16 -7.27 8.55 -13.95
N ALA A 17 -5.96 8.28 -13.84
CA ALA A 17 -5.21 8.55 -12.63
C ALA A 17 -5.28 10.04 -12.26
N VAL A 18 -5.32 10.34 -10.97
CA VAL A 18 -5.46 11.69 -10.43
C VAL A 18 -4.19 12.10 -9.69
N LEU A 19 -3.71 13.31 -9.97
CA LEU A 19 -2.64 13.91 -9.20
C LEU A 19 -3.21 14.47 -7.90
N THR A 20 -2.78 13.94 -6.76
CA THR A 20 -3.22 14.39 -5.43
C THR A 20 -2.08 14.34 -4.43
N THR A 21 -2.24 14.99 -3.28
CA THR A 21 -1.26 14.86 -2.21
C THR A 21 -1.47 13.53 -1.48
N ILE A 22 -0.38 12.90 -1.02
CA ILE A 22 -0.52 11.67 -0.22
C ILE A 22 -1.28 11.89 1.09
N GLY A 23 -1.22 13.11 1.65
CA GLY A 23 -1.98 13.49 2.85
C GLY A 23 -3.48 13.49 2.58
N ASP A 24 -3.92 14.15 1.50
CA ASP A 24 -5.34 14.17 1.10
C ASP A 24 -5.85 12.76 0.77
N ALA A 25 -5.00 11.92 0.16
CA ALA A 25 -5.37 10.55 -0.18
C ALA A 25 -5.59 9.69 1.07
N VAL A 26 -4.78 9.87 2.11
CA VAL A 26 -4.97 9.20 3.40
C VAL A 26 -6.19 9.77 4.14
N GLU A 27 -6.34 11.09 4.21
CA GLU A 27 -7.48 11.75 4.88
C GLU A 27 -8.83 11.34 4.28
N LYS A 28 -8.89 11.19 2.95
CA LYS A 28 -10.10 10.76 2.23
C LYS A 28 -10.31 9.24 2.20
N GLY A 29 -9.40 8.47 2.80
CA GLY A 29 -9.46 7.00 2.82
C GLY A 29 -9.22 6.34 1.46
N VAL A 30 -8.61 7.05 0.50
CA VAL A 30 -8.15 6.45 -0.77
C VAL A 30 -6.96 5.53 -0.50
N VAL A 31 -6.06 5.95 0.38
CA VAL A 31 -4.96 5.14 0.91
C VAL A 31 -5.31 4.77 2.35
N ALA A 32 -5.26 3.48 2.69
CA ALA A 32 -5.90 2.96 3.91
C ALA A 32 -5.35 3.54 5.23
N ASN A 33 -4.05 3.85 5.32
CA ASN A 33 -3.44 4.33 6.55
C ASN A 33 -2.16 5.16 6.31
N GLU A 34 -1.72 5.87 7.35
CA GLU A 34 -0.52 6.73 7.31
C GLU A 34 0.77 5.97 7.03
N THR A 35 0.89 4.73 7.53
CA THR A 35 2.08 3.89 7.32
C THR A 35 2.24 3.55 5.84
N LEU A 36 1.16 3.12 5.19
CA LEU A 36 1.15 2.82 3.77
C LEU A 36 1.42 4.09 2.94
N GLY A 37 0.76 5.20 3.28
CA GLY A 37 1.01 6.49 2.64
C GLY A 37 2.46 6.95 2.78
N TYR A 38 3.06 6.79 3.96
CA TYR A 38 4.47 7.08 4.19
C TYR A 38 5.39 6.23 3.31
N LEU A 39 5.15 4.92 3.21
CA LEU A 39 5.95 4.03 2.38
C LEU A 39 5.81 4.36 0.89
N MET A 40 4.60 4.62 0.40
CA MET A 40 4.37 5.09 -0.98
C MET A 40 5.14 6.38 -1.26
N ALA A 41 5.13 7.33 -0.32
CA ALA A 41 5.89 8.56 -0.43
C ALA A 41 7.41 8.31 -0.50
N ARG A 42 7.94 7.42 0.36
CA ARG A 42 9.37 7.06 0.34
C ARG A 42 9.76 6.33 -0.95
N ILE A 43 8.91 5.45 -1.46
CA ILE A 43 9.08 4.77 -2.76
C ILE A 43 9.17 5.83 -3.86
N TYR A 44 8.23 6.78 -3.92
CA TYR A 44 8.26 7.85 -4.91
C TYR A 44 9.59 8.63 -4.86
N GLN A 45 10.01 9.08 -3.66
CA GLN A 45 11.26 9.82 -3.49
C GLN A 45 12.48 9.02 -3.95
N PHE A 46 12.52 7.73 -3.63
CA PHE A 46 13.59 6.84 -4.07
C PHE A 46 13.61 6.70 -5.60
N LEU A 47 12.46 6.44 -6.22
CA LEU A 47 12.35 6.27 -7.67
C LEU A 47 12.78 7.54 -8.43
N ILE A 48 12.41 8.73 -7.93
CA ILE A 48 12.90 9.98 -8.50
C ILE A 48 14.41 10.14 -8.32
N ALA A 49 14.94 9.80 -7.14
CA ALA A 49 16.37 9.92 -6.86
C ALA A 49 17.24 9.01 -7.76
N VAL A 50 16.73 7.83 -8.15
CA VAL A 50 17.42 6.92 -9.09
C VAL A 50 17.19 7.26 -10.57
N GLY A 51 16.44 8.32 -10.87
CA GLY A 51 16.31 8.88 -12.22
C GLY A 51 15.05 8.50 -12.98
N ILE A 52 14.02 7.93 -12.34
CA ILE A 52 12.73 7.71 -13.01
C ILE A 52 12.05 9.04 -13.30
N ASN A 53 11.54 9.19 -14.52
CA ASN A 53 10.78 10.38 -14.91
C ASN A 53 9.43 10.42 -14.15
N PRO A 54 9.15 11.46 -13.35
CA PRO A 54 7.89 11.62 -12.62
C PRO A 54 6.63 11.56 -13.51
N GLU A 55 6.70 12.05 -14.75
CA GLU A 55 5.57 12.03 -15.70
C GLU A 55 5.22 10.62 -16.19
N LYS A 56 6.17 9.70 -16.05
CA LYS A 56 6.05 8.28 -16.42
C LYS A 56 5.93 7.39 -15.19
N LEU A 57 5.58 7.95 -14.03
CA LEU A 57 5.41 7.22 -12.78
C LEU A 57 3.99 7.42 -12.25
N ARG A 58 3.34 6.33 -11.85
CA ARG A 58 2.06 6.36 -11.13
C ARG A 58 2.01 5.27 -10.08
N PHE A 59 1.12 5.41 -9.11
CA PHE A 59 0.77 4.34 -8.18
C PHE A 59 -0.60 3.80 -8.56
N ARG A 60 -0.71 2.50 -8.84
CA ARG A 60 -1.96 1.82 -9.16
C ARG A 60 -2.39 0.96 -7.98
N GLN A 61 -3.61 1.14 -7.52
CA GLN A 61 -4.18 0.30 -6.47
C GLN A 61 -4.60 -1.05 -7.05
N HIS A 62 -4.40 -2.14 -6.35
CA HIS A 62 -4.97 -3.44 -6.75
C HIS A 62 -6.50 -3.39 -6.66
N MET A 63 -7.18 -3.93 -7.67
CA MET A 63 -8.63 -4.10 -7.61
C MET A 63 -8.99 -5.27 -6.69
N SER A 64 -10.21 -5.31 -6.16
CA SER A 64 -10.63 -6.36 -5.22
C SER A 64 -10.57 -7.79 -5.77
N ASN A 65 -10.61 -7.96 -7.10
CA ASN A 65 -10.42 -9.23 -7.80
C ASN A 65 -8.95 -9.59 -8.08
N GLU A 66 -8.04 -8.62 -7.95
CA GLU A 66 -6.58 -8.78 -8.09
C GLU A 66 -5.88 -8.80 -6.72
N MET A 67 -6.55 -8.28 -5.70
CA MET A 67 -6.09 -8.28 -4.33
C MET A 67 -5.83 -9.71 -3.91
N ALA A 68 -4.57 -10.02 -3.63
CA ALA A 68 -4.24 -11.30 -3.05
C ALA A 68 -5.05 -11.45 -1.75
N HIS A 69 -5.59 -12.65 -1.49
CA HIS A 69 -6.51 -12.96 -0.40
C HIS A 69 -6.02 -12.60 1.02
N TYR A 70 -4.81 -12.07 1.14
CA TYR A 70 -4.11 -11.66 2.34
C TYR A 70 -3.84 -10.15 2.45
N ALA A 71 -4.07 -9.35 1.40
CA ALA A 71 -3.78 -7.92 1.41
C ALA A 71 -5.03 -7.10 1.77
N THR A 72 -4.87 -6.10 2.64
CA THR A 72 -5.94 -5.16 3.04
C THR A 72 -5.98 -3.93 2.12
N ASP A 73 -4.83 -3.46 1.68
CA ASP A 73 -4.66 -2.44 0.64
C ASP A 73 -3.30 -2.68 -0.04
N CYS A 74 -3.22 -2.50 -1.35
CA CYS A 74 -2.00 -2.76 -2.12
C CYS A 74 -1.87 -1.76 -3.26
N TRP A 75 -0.69 -1.14 -3.36
CA TRP A 75 -0.36 -0.14 -4.36
C TRP A 75 0.95 -0.50 -5.09
N ASP A 76 0.87 -0.59 -6.40
CA ASP A 76 2.01 -0.80 -7.28
C ASP A 76 2.52 0.54 -7.81
N ALA A 77 3.80 0.83 -7.61
CA ALA A 77 4.48 1.87 -8.37
C ALA A 77 4.78 1.36 -9.77
N GLU A 78 4.12 1.94 -10.77
CA GLU A 78 4.26 1.58 -12.17
C GLU A 78 5.03 2.64 -12.95
N THR A 79 5.90 2.19 -13.84
CA THR A 79 6.62 3.04 -14.79
C THR A 79 6.12 2.84 -16.22
N LYS A 80 6.06 3.91 -17.00
CA LYS A 80 5.63 3.86 -18.42
C LYS A 80 6.82 3.53 -19.32
N LEU A 81 6.87 2.29 -19.77
CA LEU A 81 7.84 1.76 -20.74
C LEU A 81 7.25 1.74 -22.16
N ALA A 82 8.05 1.34 -23.14
CA ALA A 82 7.58 1.15 -24.52
C ALA A 82 6.50 0.06 -24.63
N SER A 83 6.55 -0.94 -23.75
CA SER A 83 5.55 -2.02 -23.61
C SER A 83 4.29 -1.62 -22.87
N GLY A 84 4.20 -0.37 -22.36
CA GLY A 84 3.08 0.11 -21.54
C GLY A 84 3.47 0.35 -20.08
N TRP A 85 2.47 0.39 -19.20
CA TRP A 85 2.68 0.52 -17.77
C TRP A 85 3.17 -0.81 -17.18
N THR A 86 4.23 -0.76 -16.39
CA THR A 86 4.84 -1.95 -15.79
C THR A 86 5.18 -1.67 -14.35
N GLU A 87 4.78 -2.57 -13.45
CA GLU A 87 5.12 -2.55 -12.04
C GLU A 87 6.66 -2.58 -11.87
N CYS A 88 7.17 -1.73 -10.98
CA CYS A 88 8.56 -1.77 -10.55
C CYS A 88 8.72 -1.93 -9.02
N VAL A 89 7.70 -1.59 -8.23
CA VAL A 89 7.67 -1.78 -6.77
C VAL A 89 6.23 -2.05 -6.33
N GLY A 90 5.98 -3.16 -5.65
CA GLY A 90 4.73 -3.42 -4.93
C GLY A 90 4.79 -2.96 -3.48
N CYS A 91 3.73 -2.30 -2.99
CA CYS A 91 3.57 -1.87 -1.60
C CYS A 91 2.26 -2.42 -1.04
N ALA A 92 2.35 -3.52 -0.27
CA ALA A 92 1.18 -4.27 0.21
C ALA A 92 1.09 -4.24 1.74
N ASP A 93 -0.10 -3.93 2.25
CA ASP A 93 -0.46 -4.15 3.64
C ASP A 93 -1.07 -5.56 3.78
N ARG A 94 -0.35 -6.47 4.44
CA ARG A 94 -0.73 -7.89 4.59
C ARG A 94 -1.29 -8.24 5.97
N SER A 95 -1.49 -7.24 6.83
CA SER A 95 -1.96 -7.42 8.21
C SER A 95 -1.19 -8.52 8.96
N CYS A 96 -1.88 -9.49 9.56
CA CYS A 96 -1.33 -10.60 10.33
C CYS A 96 -1.28 -11.93 9.54
N TYR A 97 -1.71 -11.95 8.28
CA TYR A 97 -1.96 -13.18 7.53
C TYR A 97 -0.77 -14.15 7.50
N ASP A 98 0.44 -13.64 7.24
CA ASP A 98 1.65 -14.47 7.19
C ASP A 98 1.97 -15.08 8.57
N LEU A 99 1.86 -14.27 9.62
CA LEU A 99 2.17 -14.72 10.98
C LEU A 99 1.16 -15.76 11.45
N GLU A 100 -0.13 -15.53 11.22
CA GLU A 100 -1.21 -16.46 11.59
C GLU A 100 -1.02 -17.82 10.90
N ASN A 101 -0.82 -17.84 9.58
CA ASN A 101 -0.60 -19.09 8.86
C ASN A 101 0.65 -19.83 9.33
N HIS A 102 1.75 -19.12 9.59
CA HIS A 102 2.96 -19.77 10.11
C HIS A 102 2.76 -20.30 11.54
N MET A 103 2.01 -19.59 12.40
CA MET A 103 1.67 -20.07 13.74
C MET A 103 0.80 -21.33 13.67
N ASP A 104 -0.23 -21.34 12.83
CA ASP A 104 -1.15 -22.48 12.67
C ASP A 104 -0.44 -23.72 12.12
N ALA A 105 0.45 -23.56 11.14
CA ALA A 105 1.18 -24.66 10.53
C ALA A 105 2.25 -25.27 11.45
N THR A 106 2.87 -24.47 12.33
CA THR A 106 4.06 -24.89 13.11
C THR A 106 3.82 -25.06 14.60
N GLY A 107 2.73 -24.48 15.13
CA GLY A 107 2.49 -24.35 16.57
C GLY A 107 3.45 -23.41 17.30
N VAL A 108 4.35 -22.72 16.58
CA VAL A 108 5.31 -21.78 17.17
C VAL A 108 4.67 -20.41 17.32
N ARG A 109 4.75 -19.81 18.52
CA ARG A 109 4.14 -18.50 18.81
C ARG A 109 4.92 -17.34 18.18
N LEU A 110 4.28 -16.58 17.30
CA LEU A 110 4.83 -15.39 16.62
C LEU A 110 4.03 -14.11 16.98
N THR A 111 4.00 -13.74 18.27
CA THR A 111 3.22 -12.59 18.76
C THR A 111 4.10 -11.55 19.46
N ALA A 112 3.83 -10.26 19.23
CA ALA A 112 4.40 -9.18 20.03
C ALA A 112 3.57 -8.98 21.32
N LYS A 113 4.23 -8.53 22.40
CA LYS A 113 3.56 -8.14 23.66
C LYS A 113 3.92 -6.70 23.98
N SER A 114 2.92 -5.90 24.34
CA SER A 114 3.10 -4.55 24.85
C SER A 114 2.47 -4.47 26.23
N THR A 115 3.16 -3.80 27.16
CA THR A 115 2.66 -3.61 28.52
C THR A 115 1.74 -2.41 28.56
N PHE A 116 0.56 -2.57 29.16
CA PHE A 116 -0.34 -1.45 29.41
C PHE A 116 0.28 -0.46 30.40
N LYS A 117 -0.04 0.83 30.26
CA LYS A 117 0.41 1.86 31.22
C LYS A 117 -0.09 1.58 32.64
N GLU A 118 -1.31 1.07 32.76
CA GLU A 118 -1.93 0.66 34.02
C GLU A 118 -2.46 -0.77 33.89
N PRO A 119 -2.38 -1.61 34.95
CA PRO A 119 -2.91 -2.95 34.93
C PRO A 119 -4.44 -2.96 34.73
N ILE A 120 -4.91 -3.77 33.78
CA ILE A 120 -6.34 -4.01 33.57
C ILE A 120 -6.76 -5.19 34.45
N SER A 121 -7.60 -4.92 35.45
CA SER A 121 -8.25 -5.95 36.26
C SER A 121 -9.55 -6.38 35.61
N PHE A 122 -9.77 -7.68 35.46
CA PHE A 122 -11.06 -8.23 35.02
C PHE A 122 -11.81 -8.77 36.26
N SER A 123 -13.09 -8.42 36.40
CA SER A 123 -13.99 -8.91 37.45
C SER A 123 -14.54 -10.28 37.14
#